data_AF-A0A8T4DNR1-F1
#
_entry.id   AF-A0A8T4DNR1-F1
#
_cell.length_a   1.000
_cell.length_b   1.000
_cell.length_c   1.000
_cell.angle_alpha   90.00
_cell.angle_beta   90.00
_cell.angle_gamma   90.00
#
_symmetry.space_group_name_H-M   'P 1'
#
loop_
_entity.id
_entity.type
_entity.pdbx_description
1 polymer ?
#
loop_
_entity_poly.entity_id
_entity_poly.type
_entity_poly.pdbx_seq_one_letter_code
_entity_poly.pdbx_strand_id
1 'polypeptide(L)' 'IAALKSELEDPRFQDQFWKHEIKLQLNLGKKSEQQALAKYGLDYVTDTYLPEKLAEIGMLKK' A
#
# COMPACT_ATOMS: atom_id res chain seq x y z
N ILE A 1 12.74 -7.53 -6.91
CA ILE A 1 13.56 -6.29 -7.09
C ILE A 1 13.57 -5.86 -8.55
N ALA A 2 13.84 -6.76 -9.51
CA ALA A 2 13.80 -6.41 -10.95
C ALA A 2 12.46 -5.79 -11.40
N ALA A 3 11.32 -6.35 -10.96
CA ALA A 3 9.99 -5.82 -11.26
C ALA A 3 9.81 -4.36 -10.77
N LEU A 4 10.13 -4.07 -9.51
CA LEU A 4 10.03 -2.72 -8.92
C LEU A 4 10.90 -1.69 -9.67
N LYS A 5 12.09 -2.09 -10.13
CA LYS A 5 12.94 -1.22 -10.97
C LYS A 5 12.31 -0.95 -12.33
N SER A 6 11.64 -1.95 -12.91
CA SER A 6 10.89 -1.77 -14.16
C SER A 6 9.66 -0.89 -13.97
N GLU A 7 8.97 -0.97 -12.83
CA GLU A 7 7.81 -0.14 -12.51
C GLU A 7 8.18 1.35 -12.41
N LEU A 8 9.41 1.69 -11.99
CA LEU A 8 9.88 3.09 -11.96
C LEU A 8 10.02 3.73 -13.34
N GLU A 9 10.22 2.93 -14.38
CA GLU A 9 10.34 3.39 -15.77
C GLU A 9 9.00 3.35 -16.52
N ASP A 10 7.97 2.73 -15.94
CA ASP A 10 6.67 2.58 -16.56
C ASP A 10 5.86 3.88 -16.43
N PRO A 11 5.27 4.41 -17.53
CA PRO A 11 4.50 5.65 -17.53
C PRO A 11 3.30 5.63 -16.57
N ARG A 12 2.76 4.46 -16.22
CA ARG A 12 1.60 4.31 -15.32
C ARG A 12 1.92 4.63 -13.86
N PHE A 13 3.19 4.61 -13.48
CA PHE A 13 3.64 4.82 -12.09
C PHE A 13 4.48 6.10 -11.96
N GLN A 14 4.39 7.04 -12.91
CA GLN A 14 5.23 8.23 -12.93
C GLN A 14 4.83 9.31 -11.92
N ASP A 15 3.65 9.19 -11.34
CA ASP A 15 3.16 10.11 -10.31
C ASP A 15 4.06 10.08 -9.07
N GLN A 16 4.14 11.22 -8.38
CA GLN A 16 5.03 11.35 -7.21
C GLN A 16 4.71 10.33 -6.12
N PHE A 17 3.43 10.04 -5.91
CA PHE A 17 2.96 9.04 -4.96
C PHE A 17 3.55 7.65 -5.28
N TRP A 18 3.33 7.14 -6.50
CA TRP A 18 3.81 5.81 -6.90
C TRP A 18 5.33 5.69 -6.87
N LYS A 19 6.05 6.71 -7.35
CA LYS A 19 7.52 6.74 -7.29
C LYS A 19 8.03 6.69 -5.85
N HIS A 20 7.36 7.35 -4.92
CA HIS A 20 7.74 7.34 -3.51
C HIS A 20 7.56 5.93 -2.91
N GLU A 21 6.38 5.34 -3.07
CA GLU A 21 6.06 4.01 -2.52
C GLU A 21 6.95 2.90 -3.10
N ILE A 22 7.20 2.91 -4.42
CA ILE A 22 8.08 1.92 -5.06
C ILE A 22 9.52 2.03 -4.53
N LYS A 23 10.03 3.26 -4.32
CA LYS A 23 11.35 3.48 -3.72
C LYS A 23 11.40 3.07 -2.25
N LEU A 24 10.35 3.35 -1.48
CA LEU A 24 10.23 2.89 -0.10
C LEU A 24 10.27 1.37 -0.01
N GLN A 25 9.52 0.68 -0.87
CA GLN A 25 9.52 -0.78 -0.97
C GLN A 25 10.90 -1.34 -1.33
N LEU A 26 11.63 -0.69 -2.25
CA LEU A 26 13.00 -1.04 -2.59
C LEU A 26 13.96 -0.86 -1.41
N ASN A 27 13.82 0.22 -0.64
CA ASN A 27 14.64 0.52 0.53
C ASN A 27 14.38 -0.48 1.68
N LEU A 28 13.12 -0.85 1.90
CA LEU A 28 12.74 -1.81 2.94
C LEU A 28 13.15 -3.24 2.59
N GLY A 29 13.13 -3.60 1.30
CA GLY A 29 13.52 -4.93 0.82
C GLY A 29 12.61 -6.07 1.28
N LYS A 30 11.45 -5.76 1.88
CA LYS A 30 10.50 -6.72 2.46
C LYS A 30 9.15 -6.61 1.78
N LYS A 31 8.47 -7.73 1.55
CA LYS A 31 7.08 -7.76 1.08
C LYS A 31 6.14 -7.98 2.26
N SER A 32 4.92 -7.48 2.13
CA SER A 32 3.82 -7.78 3.06
C SER A 32 2.68 -8.44 2.30
N GLU A 33 2.06 -9.44 2.89
CA GLU A 33 0.85 -10.08 2.38
C GLU A 33 -0.38 -9.45 3.03
N GLN A 34 -1.48 -9.33 2.30
CA GLN A 34 -2.73 -8.78 2.87
C GLN A 34 -3.22 -9.63 4.05
N GLN A 35 -3.00 -10.95 4.02
CA GLN A 35 -3.31 -11.85 5.13
C GLN A 35 -2.49 -11.58 6.38
N ALA A 36 -1.33 -10.91 6.28
CA ALA A 36 -0.54 -10.53 7.46
C ALA A 36 -1.29 -9.54 8.38
N LEU A 37 -2.30 -8.83 7.86
CA LEU A 37 -3.18 -7.98 8.66
C LEU A 37 -4.03 -8.78 9.64
N ALA A 38 -4.33 -10.06 9.33
CA ALA A 38 -5.07 -10.94 10.21
C ALA A 38 -4.32 -11.24 11.53
N LYS A 39 -3.02 -10.93 11.61
CA LYS A 39 -2.25 -10.96 12.86
C LYS A 39 -2.90 -10.10 13.96
N TYR A 40 -3.60 -9.03 13.59
CA TYR A 40 -4.26 -8.10 14.53
C TYR A 40 -5.70 -8.51 14.86
N GLY A 41 -6.20 -9.62 14.29
CA GLY A 41 -7.59 -10.08 14.41
C GLY A 41 -8.17 -10.43 13.04
N LEU A 42 -9.08 -11.41 12.97
CA LEU A 42 -9.73 -11.80 11.71
C LEU A 42 -10.66 -10.70 11.16
N ASP A 43 -11.18 -9.88 12.07
CA ASP A 43 -12.05 -8.72 11.87
C ASP A 43 -11.28 -7.40 11.65
N TYR A 44 -9.96 -7.38 11.89
CA TYR A 44 -9.16 -6.15 11.81
C TYR A 44 -9.26 -5.43 10.46
N VAL A 45 -9.34 -6.19 9.36
CA VAL A 45 -9.43 -5.61 8.01
C VAL A 45 -10.74 -4.86 7.82
N THR A 46 -11.87 -5.41 8.30
CA THR A 46 -13.20 -4.82 8.14
C THR A 46 -13.45 -3.70 9.12
N ASP A 47 -12.93 -3.82 10.34
CA ASP A 47 -13.32 -2.96 11.45
C ASP A 47 -12.37 -1.78 11.63
N THR A 48 -11.11 -1.91 11.20
CA THR A 48 -10.08 -0.86 11.38
C THR A 48 -9.46 -0.46 10.05
N TYR A 49 -8.79 -1.38 9.36
CA TYR A 49 -7.91 -1.02 8.24
C TYR A 49 -8.66 -0.37 7.06
N LEU A 50 -9.76 -0.98 6.59
CA LEU A 50 -10.52 -0.44 5.47
C LEU A 50 -11.25 0.87 5.82
N PRO A 51 -12.00 0.98 6.95
CA PRO A 51 -12.65 2.23 7.33
C PRO A 51 -11.67 3.40 7.45
N GLU A 52 -10.52 3.21 8.08
CA GLU A 52 -9.50 4.26 8.24
C GLU A 52 -8.94 4.70 6.89
N LYS A 53 -8.57 3.75 6.01
CA LYS A 53 -8.02 4.05 4.69
C LYS A 53 -9.01 4.78 3.79
N LEU A 54 -10.29 4.39 3.82
CA LEU A 54 -11.33 5.06 3.04
C LEU A 54 -11.63 6.47 3.57
N ALA A 55 -11.50 6.70 4.88
CA ALA A 55 -11.62 8.04 5.45
C ALA A 55 -10.44 8.96 5.05
N GLU A 56 -9.21 8.44 5.02
CA GLU A 56 -8.01 9.19 4.59
C GLU A 56 -8.13 9.72 3.15
N ILE A 57 -8.76 8.95 2.25
CA ILE A 57 -8.98 9.36 0.86
C ILE A 57 -10.31 10.12 0.65
N GLY A 58 -11.04 10.43 1.73
CA GLY A 58 -12.28 11.21 1.70
C GLY A 58 -13.50 10.48 1.15
N MET A 59 -13.45 9.14 1.03
CA MET A 59 -14.58 8.32 0.56
C MET A 59 -15.63 8.06 1.63
N LEU A 60 -15.22 8.03 2.91
CA LEU A 60 -16.14 8.01 4.04
C LEU A 60 -16.17 9.38 4.70
N LYS A 61 -17.36 10.00 4.79
CA LYS A 61 -17.60 11.12 5.70
C LYS A 61 -17.84 10.53 7.08
N LYS A 62 -17.09 10.99 8.09
CA LYS A 62 -17.42 10.75 9.49
C LYS A 62 -18.81 11.28 9.83
#